data_AF-A0A5J5J677-F1
#
_entry.id   AF-A0A5J5J677-F1
#
_cell.length_a   1.000
_cell.length_b   1.000
_cell.length_c   1.000
_cell.angle_alpha   90.00
_cell.angle_beta   90.00
_cell.angle_gamma   90.00
#
_symmetry.space_group_name_H-M   'P 1'
#
loop_
_entity.id
_entity.type
_entity.pdbx_description
1 polymer ?
#
loop_
_entity_poly.entity_id
_entity_poly.type
_entity_poly.pdbx_seq_one_letter_code
_entity_poly.pdbx_strand_id
1 'polypeptide(L)'
;MSAHREATPGRVVLYTLTAQDAAAIGELDPHTNQHRVGDVLPMLIVRVWSVGVNGQVFLDGPRTLWVTSRPEGDGPGTWAWPGRV
;
A
#
# COMPACT_ATOMS: atom_id res chain seq x y z
N MET A 1 15.78 20.17 -10.75
CA MET A 1 15.98 18.73 -10.48
C MET A 1 15.14 18.38 -9.27
N SER A 2 14.08 17.58 -9.44
CA SER A 2 13.31 17.08 -8.30
C SER A 2 14.19 16.07 -7.55
N ALA A 3 14.30 16.19 -6.23
CA ALA A 3 15.01 15.21 -5.42
C ALA A 3 14.28 13.85 -5.57
N HIS A 4 14.98 12.83 -6.09
CA HIS A 4 14.47 11.47 -6.09
C HIS A 4 14.21 11.05 -4.64
N ARG A 5 12.96 10.71 -4.32
CA ARG A 5 12.63 10.14 -3.01
C ARG A 5 13.01 8.67 -3.04
N GLU A 6 13.90 8.27 -2.14
CA GLU A 6 14.33 6.88 -2.00
C GLU A 6 13.39 6.13 -1.04
N ALA A 7 13.00 4.92 -1.41
CA ALA A 7 12.22 4.04 -0.54
C ALA A 7 13.09 3.58 0.63
N THR A 8 12.64 3.82 1.86
CA THR A 8 13.29 3.33 3.08
C THR A 8 12.26 2.73 4.03
N PRO A 9 12.63 1.75 4.87
CA PRO A 9 11.78 1.33 5.97
C PRO A 9 11.31 2.52 6.82
N GLY A 10 10.07 2.47 7.30
CA GLY A 10 9.48 3.54 8.10
C GLY A 10 8.78 4.66 7.31
N ARG A 11 8.90 4.69 5.97
CA ARG A 11 8.18 5.66 5.15
C ARG A 11 6.73 5.23 4.95
N VAL A 12 5.82 6.20 5.01
CA VAL A 12 4.43 6.01 4.60
C VAL A 12 4.26 6.47 3.16
N VAL A 13 3.76 5.57 2.32
CA VAL A 13 3.48 5.78 0.89
C VAL A 13 2.01 5.49 0.60
N LEU A 14 1.55 5.79 -0.61
CA LEU A 14 0.21 5.46 -1.08
C LEU A 14 0.24 4.11 -1.78
N TYR A 15 -0.67 3.20 -1.46
CA TYR A 15 -0.79 1.88 -2.08
C TYR A 15 -2.17 1.71 -2.71
N THR A 16 -2.21 1.26 -3.96
CA THR A 16 -3.44 1.07 -4.72
C THR A 16 -3.87 -0.39 -4.67
N LEU A 17 -5.05 -0.69 -4.13
CA LEU A 17 -5.52 -2.06 -3.93
C LEU A 17 -5.79 -2.81 -5.24
N THR A 18 -5.42 -4.10 -5.27
CA THR A 18 -5.84 -5.05 -6.31
C THR A 18 -7.19 -5.70 -5.98
N ALA A 19 -7.75 -6.45 -6.95
CA ALA A 19 -8.90 -7.32 -6.71
C ALA A 19 -8.64 -8.38 -5.64
N GLN A 20 -7.42 -8.93 -5.61
CA GLN A 20 -7.04 -9.92 -4.61
C GLN A 20 -6.96 -9.32 -3.21
N ASP A 21 -6.43 -8.09 -3.09
CA ASP A 21 -6.34 -7.39 -1.81
C ASP A 21 -7.74 -7.08 -1.25
N ALA A 22 -8.63 -6.55 -2.10
CA ALA A 22 -10.01 -6.25 -1.69
C ALA A 22 -10.77 -7.50 -1.22
N ALA A 23 -10.59 -8.63 -1.91
CA ALA A 23 -11.16 -9.91 -1.50
C ALA A 23 -10.58 -10.39 -0.15
N ALA A 24 -9.25 -10.35 0.01
CA ALA A 24 -8.58 -10.76 1.24
C ALA A 24 -9.00 -9.90 2.45
N ILE A 25 -9.20 -8.59 2.26
CA ILE A 25 -9.69 -7.71 3.32
C ILE A 25 -11.09 -8.10 3.77
N GLY A 26 -11.99 -8.41 2.83
CA GLY A 26 -13.35 -8.88 3.15
C GLY A 26 -13.37 -10.16 3.97
N GLU A 27 -12.36 -11.02 3.83
CA GLU A 27 -12.19 -12.23 4.65
C GLU A 27 -11.57 -11.95 6.03
N LEU A 28 -10.77 -10.88 6.17
CA LEU A 28 -10.05 -10.56 7.41
C LEU A 28 -10.97 -10.02 8.52
N ASP A 29 -11.96 -9.18 8.18
CA ASP A 29 -12.84 -8.57 9.18
C ASP A 29 -14.12 -7.98 8.55
N PRO A 30 -15.32 -8.53 8.84
CA PRO A 30 -16.59 -7.97 8.34
C PRO A 30 -16.92 -6.59 8.93
N HIS A 31 -16.19 -6.13 9.95
CA HIS A 31 -16.36 -4.82 10.56
C HIS A 31 -15.44 -3.73 9.97
N THR A 32 -14.60 -4.07 8.98
CA THR A 32 -13.88 -3.04 8.21
C THR A 32 -14.80 -2.38 7.19
N ASN A 33 -14.56 -1.10 6.89
CA ASN A 33 -15.27 -0.45 5.79
C ASN A 33 -14.98 -1.17 4.47
N GLN A 34 -15.93 -1.12 3.54
CA GLN A 34 -15.80 -1.83 2.27
C GLN A 34 -14.67 -1.21 1.42
N HIS A 35 -13.64 -2.00 1.15
CA HIS A 35 -12.54 -1.64 0.26
C HIS A 35 -12.76 -2.19 -1.16
N ARG A 36 -12.35 -1.43 -2.16
CA ARG A 36 -12.53 -1.73 -3.58
C ARG A 36 -11.20 -1.71 -4.32
N VAL A 37 -11.20 -2.34 -5.49
CA VAL A 37 -10.06 -2.26 -6.41
C VAL A 37 -9.81 -0.81 -6.78
N GLY A 38 -8.55 -0.38 -6.72
CA GLY A 38 -8.17 0.99 -7.03
C GLY A 38 -8.27 1.94 -5.84
N ASP A 39 -8.81 1.53 -4.69
CA ASP A 39 -8.73 2.35 -3.48
C ASP A 39 -7.26 2.59 -3.13
N VAL A 40 -6.96 3.84 -2.78
CA VAL A 40 -5.61 4.28 -2.41
C VAL A 40 -5.52 4.46 -0.92
N LEU A 41 -4.68 3.66 -0.27
CA LEU A 41 -4.56 3.60 1.18
C LEU A 41 -3.11 3.84 1.62
N PRO A 42 -2.88 4.37 2.83
CA PRO A 42 -1.53 4.53 3.35
C PRO A 42 -0.89 3.16 3.61
N MET A 43 0.37 3.00 3.19
CA MET A 43 1.19 1.83 3.44
C MET A 43 2.49 2.21 4.12
N LEU A 44 2.81 1.57 5.24
CA LEU A 44 4.14 1.62 5.85
C LEU A 44 5.09 0.68 5.09
N ILE A 45 6.21 1.21 4.61
CA ILE A 45 7.31 0.39 4.09
C ILE A 45 7.98 -0.32 5.27
N VAL A 46 7.95 -1.65 5.26
CA VAL A 46 8.59 -2.49 6.28
C VAL A 46 9.97 -2.97 5.81
N ARG A 47 10.13 -3.24 4.51
CA ARG A 47 11.40 -3.69 3.92
C ARG A 47 11.51 -3.31 2.46
N VAL A 48 12.73 -3.01 2.01
CA VAL A 48 13.05 -2.62 0.63
C VAL A 48 13.88 -3.71 -0.04
N TRP A 49 13.61 -3.95 -1.32
CA TRP A 49 14.30 -4.88 -2.21
C TRP A 49 14.62 -4.18 -3.54
N SER A 50 15.44 -4.81 -4.39
CA SER A 50 15.80 -4.25 -5.70
C SER A 50 14.62 -4.10 -6.67
N VAL A 51 13.52 -4.83 -6.44
CA VAL A 51 12.35 -4.89 -7.34
C VAL A 51 11.06 -4.36 -6.69
N GLY A 52 11.12 -3.86 -5.46
CA GLY A 52 9.94 -3.37 -4.74
C GLY A 52 10.08 -3.37 -3.23
N VAL A 53 8.95 -3.24 -2.54
CA VAL A 53 8.89 -3.18 -1.07
C VAL A 53 7.89 -4.18 -0.50
N ASN A 54 8.13 -4.58 0.74
CA ASN A 54 7.09 -5.19 1.58
C ASN A 54 6.52 -4.11 2.49
N GLY A 55 5.21 -4.15 2.73
CA GLY A 55 4.56 -3.14 3.54
C GLY A 55 3.31 -3.62 4.26
N GLN A 56 2.90 -2.81 5.23
CA GLN A 56 1.62 -2.92 5.91
C GLN A 56 0.72 -1.78 5.46
N VAL A 57 -0.36 -2.12 4.75
CA VAL A 57 -1.39 -1.18 4.32
C VAL A 57 -2.36 -0.99 5.49
N PHE A 58 -2.54 0.24 5.94
CA PHE A 58 -3.53 0.56 6.97
C PHE A 58 -4.91 0.62 6.33
N LEU A 59 -5.82 -0.19 6.87
CA LEU A 59 -7.20 -0.25 6.41
C LEU A 59 -8.03 0.82 7.12
N ASP A 60 -9.20 1.12 6.56
CA ASP A 60 -10.19 1.97 7.24
C ASP A 60 -10.93 1.11 8.28
N GLY A 61 -10.21 0.86 9.37
CA GLY A 61 -10.57 -0.08 10.43
C GLY A 61 -9.35 -0.48 11.28
N PRO A 62 -9.52 -1.43 12.20
CA PRO A 62 -8.48 -1.75 13.20
C PRO A 62 -7.34 -2.63 12.67
N ARG A 63 -7.35 -2.98 11.38
CA ARG A 63 -6.47 -4.00 10.78
C ARG A 63 -5.51 -3.40 9.77
N THR A 64 -4.50 -4.20 9.44
CA THR A 64 -3.57 -3.93 8.33
C THR A 64 -3.56 -5.10 7.36
N LEU A 65 -3.41 -4.81 6.07
CA LEU A 65 -3.11 -5.81 5.05
C LEU A 65 -1.59 -5.90 4.83
N TRP A 66 -1.03 -7.11 4.87
CA TRP A 66 0.37 -7.35 4.52
C TRP A 66 0.50 -7.53 3.00
N VAL A 67 1.41 -6.78 2.37
CA VAL A 67 1.70 -6.89 0.94
C VAL A 67 3.20 -7.08 0.71
N THR A 68 3.54 -7.94 -0.25
CA THR A 68 4.92 -8.38 -0.52
C THR A 68 5.34 -7.99 -1.94
N SER A 69 6.60 -7.56 -2.09
CA SER A 69 7.24 -7.29 -3.39
C SER A 69 6.47 -6.33 -4.29
N ARG A 70 5.93 -5.25 -3.72
CA ARG A 70 5.14 -4.26 -4.47
C ARG A 70 6.07 -3.22 -5.12
N PRO A 71 6.04 -3.04 -6.45
CA PRO A 71 6.87 -2.06 -7.14
C PRO A 71 6.28 -0.65 -7.01
N GLU A 72 7.11 0.37 -7.27
CA GLU A 72 6.65 1.75 -7.39
C GLU A 72 5.80 1.93 -8.66
N GLY A 73 4.70 2.69 -8.57
CA GLY A 73 3.79 2.97 -9.68
C GLY A 73 2.45 3.55 -9.22
N ASP A 74 1.59 3.86 -10.20
CA ASP A 74 0.29 4.51 -9.97
C ASP A 74 -0.92 3.55 -10.15
N GLY A 75 -0.66 2.26 -10.43
CA GLY A 75 -1.68 1.26 -10.73
C GLY A 75 -2.00 0.31 -9.58
N PRO A 76 -3.05 -0.54 -9.72
CA PRO A 76 -3.34 -1.59 -8.74
C PRO A 76 -2.13 -2.48 -8.45
N GLY A 77 -1.87 -2.73 -7.17
CA GLY A 77 -0.75 -3.55 -6.71
C GLY A 77 0.59 -2.83 -6.69
N THR A 78 0.61 -1.50 -6.84
CA THR A 78 1.81 -0.67 -6.81
C THR A 78 1.71 0.40 -5.72
N TRP A 79 2.84 1.04 -5.40
CA TRP A 79 2.88 2.15 -4.45
C TRP A 79 3.44 3.42 -5.06
N ALA A 80 2.97 4.58 -4.62
CA ALA A 80 3.46 5.88 -5.06
C ALA A 80 3.76 6.78 -3.87
N TRP A 81 4.68 7.72 -4.06
CA TRP A 81 4.90 8.78 -3.07
C TRP A 81 3.67 9.68 -2.94
N PRO A 82 3.30 10.12 -1.72
CA PRO A 82 2.27 11.11 -1.56
C PRO A 82 2.64 12.42 -2.29
N GLY A 83 1.64 13.02 -2.94
CA GLY A 83 1.76 14.35 -3.55
C GLY A 83 2.30 15.38 -2.57
N ARG A 84 3.02 16.39 -3.06
CA ARG A 84 3.43 17.52 -2.24
C ARG A 84 2.23 18.43 -2.02
N VAL A 85 2.04 18.87 -0.79
CA VAL A 85 1.15 19.99 -0.42
C VAL A 85 1.98 21.22 -0.13
#